data_AF-A0AAN7PB40-F1
#
_entry.id   AF-A0AAN7PB40-F1
#
_cell.length_a   1.000
_cell.length_b   1.000
_cell.length_c   1.000
_cell.angle_alpha   90.00
_cell.angle_beta   90.00
_cell.angle_gamma   90.00
#
_symmetry.space_group_name_H-M   'P 1'
#
loop_
_entity.id
_entity.type
_entity.pdbx_description
1 polymer ?
#
loop_
_entity_poly.entity_id
_entity_poly.type
_entity_poly.pdbx_seq_one_letter_code
_entity_poly.pdbx_strand_id
1 'polypeptide(L)'
;MKSQYENDVVLKNMSLIGIREFCIWNNISSFHVSENFSVNISHDIFEGVAVFDIYFNYGKQNNNKPPLISLDNLRKKKIKMNCAEMKSFVLYFGIIYGLLIQNNNKHWELYTLLRKILAIVLSSEFDFVGLDQTCSLLQNLVYARHKLYQDLFKLNLKPNHHILVHYPSIIRTVGSLNQLSTLSFESKHRASKQAVNVVSSRINITHTLLLKIN
;
A
#
# COMPACT_ATOMS: atom_id res chain seq x y z
N MET A 1 1.86 36.10 -20.85
CA MET A 1 1.20 35.37 -19.74
C MET A 1 -0.32 35.57 -19.76
N LYS A 2 -0.81 36.82 -19.82
CA LYS A 2 -2.25 37.13 -19.88
C LYS A 2 -3.01 36.57 -21.09
N SER A 3 -2.50 36.76 -22.29
CA SER A 3 -3.09 36.21 -23.53
C SER A 3 -3.18 34.68 -23.52
N GLN A 4 -2.19 34.01 -22.92
CA GLN A 4 -2.18 32.55 -22.76
C GLN A 4 -3.30 32.10 -21.81
N TYR A 5 -3.39 32.73 -20.63
CA TYR A 5 -4.42 32.42 -19.62
C TYR A 5 -5.84 32.61 -20.16
N GLU A 6 -6.10 33.70 -20.89
CA GLU A 6 -7.41 33.96 -21.49
C GLU A 6 -7.78 32.91 -22.55
N ASN A 7 -6.82 32.53 -23.40
CA ASN A 7 -7.02 31.46 -24.38
C ASN A 7 -7.29 30.10 -23.70
N ASP A 8 -6.56 29.80 -22.63
CA ASP A 8 -6.72 28.56 -21.87
C ASP A 8 -8.10 28.50 -21.18
N VAL A 9 -8.56 29.62 -20.59
CA VAL A 9 -9.90 29.71 -20.00
C VAL A 9 -11.01 29.47 -21.04
N VAL A 10 -10.84 29.95 -22.28
CA VAL A 10 -11.81 29.73 -23.38
C VAL A 10 -11.81 28.27 -23.84
N LEU A 11 -10.64 27.62 -23.87
CA LEU A 11 -10.50 26.21 -24.28
C LEU A 11 -11.22 25.24 -23.32
N LYS A 12 -11.40 25.60 -22.04
CA LYS A 12 -12.12 24.80 -21.01
C LYS A 12 -11.70 23.32 -20.89
N ASN A 13 -10.53 22.97 -21.39
CA ASN A 13 -10.02 21.61 -21.36
C ASN A 13 -9.18 21.38 -20.10
N MET A 14 -9.84 21.20 -18.96
CA MET A 14 -9.18 21.04 -17.66
C MET A 14 -8.04 20.01 -17.67
N SER A 15 -8.19 18.93 -18.42
CA SER A 15 -7.19 17.87 -18.52
C SER A 15 -5.87 18.29 -19.18
N LEU A 16 -5.89 19.29 -20.08
CA LEU A 16 -4.70 19.77 -20.79
C LEU A 16 -4.05 20.99 -20.12
N ILE A 17 -4.85 21.89 -19.57
CA ILE A 17 -4.41 23.24 -19.13
C ILE A 17 -4.50 23.47 -17.63
N GLY A 18 -5.18 22.60 -16.88
CA GLY A 18 -5.29 22.71 -15.41
C GLY A 18 -6.13 23.88 -14.88
N ILE A 19 -6.70 24.72 -15.76
CA ILE A 19 -7.57 25.85 -15.39
C ILE A 19 -9.02 25.44 -15.55
N ARG A 20 -9.81 25.58 -14.47
CA ARG A 20 -11.22 25.20 -14.43
C ARG A 20 -12.16 26.28 -14.96
N GLU A 21 -11.90 27.53 -14.60
CA GLU A 21 -12.73 28.68 -14.90
C GLU A 21 -11.96 29.99 -14.75
N PHE A 22 -12.58 31.10 -15.20
CA PHE A 22 -12.01 32.42 -15.08
C PHE A 22 -11.93 32.85 -13.61
N CYS A 23 -10.79 33.39 -13.20
CA CYS A 23 -10.59 33.90 -11.84
C CYS A 23 -11.42 35.18 -11.62
N ILE A 24 -12.39 35.14 -10.71
CA ILE A 24 -13.28 36.27 -10.41
C ILE A 24 -12.53 37.54 -9.97
N TRP A 25 -11.34 37.37 -9.38
CA TRP A 25 -10.50 38.47 -8.89
C TRP A 25 -9.89 39.31 -10.02
N ASN A 26 -9.84 38.79 -11.26
CA ASN A 26 -9.38 39.55 -12.43
C ASN A 26 -10.32 40.71 -12.80
N ASN A 27 -11.54 40.76 -12.25
CA ASN A 27 -12.47 41.89 -12.44
C ASN A 27 -12.10 43.13 -11.61
N ILE A 28 -11.14 43.01 -10.68
CA ILE A 28 -10.67 44.13 -9.86
C ILE A 28 -9.67 44.95 -10.69
N SER A 29 -9.89 46.26 -10.81
CA SER A 29 -9.08 47.14 -11.67
C SER A 29 -7.59 47.16 -11.33
N SER A 30 -7.21 46.83 -10.09
CA SER A 30 -5.83 46.81 -9.60
C SER A 30 -5.21 45.42 -9.50
N PHE A 31 -5.91 44.35 -9.89
CA PHE A 31 -5.43 42.99 -9.71
C PHE A 31 -5.75 42.11 -10.92
N HIS A 32 -4.72 41.43 -11.43
CA HIS A 32 -4.90 40.38 -12.42
C HIS A 32 -3.95 39.21 -12.14
N VAL A 33 -4.47 37.98 -12.20
CA VAL A 33 -3.74 36.76 -11.80
C VAL A 33 -2.48 36.51 -12.63
N SER A 34 -2.47 36.96 -13.89
CA SER A 34 -1.34 36.80 -14.81
C SER A 34 -0.41 38.02 -14.90
N GLU A 35 -0.72 39.09 -14.15
CA GLU A 35 0.10 40.31 -14.08
C GLU A 35 0.80 40.43 -12.72
N ASN A 36 0.32 39.72 -11.69
CA ASN A 36 0.93 39.67 -10.37
C ASN A 36 1.99 38.56 -10.26
N PHE A 37 3.15 38.89 -9.69
CA PHE A 37 4.23 37.94 -9.42
C PHE A 37 4.00 37.18 -8.09
N SER A 38 2.90 36.43 -7.99
CA SER A 38 2.54 35.67 -6.79
C SER A 38 3.12 34.25 -6.74
N VAL A 39 4.19 33.98 -7.48
CA VAL A 39 4.85 32.66 -7.51
C VAL A 39 5.47 32.33 -6.15
N ASN A 40 5.14 31.14 -5.63
CA ASN A 40 5.61 30.64 -4.35
C ASN A 40 6.19 29.24 -4.53
N ILE A 41 7.51 29.11 -4.47
CA ILE A 41 8.21 27.83 -4.70
C ILE A 41 7.71 26.73 -3.74
N SER A 42 7.41 27.07 -2.49
CA SER A 42 6.92 26.09 -1.52
C SER A 42 5.55 25.54 -1.90
N HIS A 43 4.61 26.39 -2.30
CA HIS A 43 3.27 25.96 -2.65
C HIS A 43 3.15 25.46 -4.09
N ASP A 44 3.73 26.17 -5.05
CA ASP A 44 3.64 25.85 -6.48
C ASP A 44 4.45 24.61 -6.84
N ILE A 45 5.69 24.52 -6.33
CA ILE A 45 6.61 23.42 -6.68
C ILE A 45 6.55 22.33 -5.62
N PHE A 46 6.88 22.61 -4.35
CA PHE A 46 7.07 21.54 -3.36
C PHE A 46 5.76 20.89 -2.87
N GLU A 47 4.69 21.67 -2.68
CA GLU A 47 3.36 21.14 -2.34
C GLU A 47 2.47 20.90 -3.58
N GLY A 48 2.79 21.51 -4.71
CA GLY A 48 2.10 21.38 -5.98
C GLY A 48 2.77 20.39 -6.92
N VAL A 49 3.47 20.90 -7.94
CA VAL A 49 3.98 20.12 -9.09
C VAL A 49 4.81 18.90 -8.67
N ALA A 50 5.76 19.07 -7.74
CA ALA A 50 6.66 17.99 -7.33
C ALA A 50 5.93 16.81 -6.68
N VAL A 51 4.80 17.05 -6.00
CA VAL A 51 4.00 15.98 -5.39
C VAL A 51 3.37 15.10 -6.46
N PHE A 52 2.97 15.68 -7.60
CA PHE A 52 2.38 14.96 -8.72
C PHE A 52 3.46 14.26 -9.57
N ASP A 53 4.59 14.94 -9.82
CA ASP A 53 5.64 14.43 -10.68
C ASP A 53 6.46 13.32 -10.01
N ILE A 54 6.72 13.42 -8.71
CA ILE A 54 7.47 12.42 -7.93
C ILE A 54 6.51 11.32 -7.40
N TYR A 55 5.23 11.38 -7.78
CA TYR A 55 4.23 10.44 -7.30
C TYR A 55 4.54 9.00 -7.71
N PHE A 56 4.97 8.19 -6.75
CA PHE A 56 5.07 6.75 -6.96
C PHE A 56 3.67 6.12 -6.93
N ASN A 57 3.22 5.63 -8.08
CA ASN A 57 1.91 5.01 -8.22
C ASN A 57 1.92 3.56 -7.69
N TYR A 58 1.40 3.36 -6.48
CA TYR A 58 1.17 2.03 -5.87
C TYR A 58 -0.08 1.31 -6.43
N GLY A 59 -0.66 1.80 -7.54
CA GLY A 59 -1.83 1.21 -8.19
C GLY A 59 -3.01 1.00 -7.25
N LYS A 60 -3.54 -0.24 -7.20
CA LYS A 60 -4.63 -0.61 -6.29
C LYS A 60 -4.29 -0.43 -4.79
N GLN A 61 -3.01 -0.26 -4.44
CA GLN A 61 -2.55 -0.04 -3.06
C GLN A 61 -2.32 1.45 -2.72
N ASN A 62 -2.77 2.39 -3.56
CA ASN A 62 -2.60 3.84 -3.30
C ASN A 62 -3.22 4.34 -2.00
N ASN A 63 -4.24 3.67 -1.47
CA ASN A 63 -4.82 3.99 -0.16
C ASN A 63 -4.07 3.31 1.02
N ASN A 64 -3.17 2.37 0.72
CA ASN A 64 -2.39 1.58 1.68
C ASN A 64 -0.89 1.79 1.45
N LYS A 65 -0.48 3.03 1.15
CA LYS A 65 0.93 3.39 0.95
C LYS A 65 1.73 3.06 2.22
N PRO A 66 2.91 2.43 2.09
CA PRO A 66 3.75 2.18 3.25
C PRO A 66 4.05 3.50 3.98
N PRO A 67 3.91 3.56 5.31
CA PRO A 67 4.25 4.76 6.07
C PRO A 67 5.75 5.01 6.01
N LEU A 68 6.13 6.27 6.22
CA LEU A 68 7.53 6.66 6.28
C LEU A 68 8.26 5.86 7.37
N ILE A 69 9.36 5.21 6.98
CA ILE A 69 10.20 4.49 7.92
C ILE A 69 11.12 5.50 8.62
N SER A 70 10.70 6.00 9.77
CA SER A 70 11.52 6.93 10.56
C SER A 70 12.83 6.31 11.05
N LEU A 71 13.91 7.08 11.11
CA LEU A 71 15.20 6.64 11.66
C LEU A 71 15.10 6.12 13.10
N ASP A 72 14.23 6.69 13.93
CA ASP A 72 14.03 6.22 15.32
C ASP A 72 13.46 4.80 15.38
N ASN A 73 12.51 4.50 14.51
CA ASN A 73 11.95 3.15 14.36
C ASN A 73 13.02 2.14 13.89
N LEU A 74 13.92 2.55 12.99
CA LEU A 74 15.05 1.73 12.54
C LEU A 74 16.05 1.47 13.67
N ARG A 75 16.41 2.51 14.45
CA ARG A 75 17.28 2.37 15.63
C ARG A 75 16.68 1.41 16.65
N LYS A 76 15.35 1.43 16.83
CA LYS A 76 14.59 0.50 17.66
C LYS A 76 14.32 -0.86 17.01
N LYS A 77 14.85 -1.12 15.80
CA LYS A 77 14.65 -2.35 15.00
C LYS A 77 13.17 -2.71 14.82
N LYS A 78 12.31 -1.70 14.67
CA LYS A 78 10.85 -1.86 14.63
C LYS A 78 10.29 -1.25 13.35
N ILE A 79 9.75 -2.07 12.46
CA ILE A 79 8.97 -1.59 11.32
C ILE A 79 7.50 -1.72 11.68
N LYS A 80 6.84 -0.58 11.93
CA LYS A 80 5.41 -0.55 12.29
C LYS A 80 4.60 -0.22 11.04
N MET A 81 3.87 -1.21 10.54
CA MET A 81 2.94 -1.09 9.42
C MET A 81 1.71 -1.94 9.72
N ASN A 82 0.54 -1.52 9.26
CA ASN A 82 -0.64 -2.38 9.24
C ASN A 82 -0.52 -3.46 8.15
N CYS A 83 -1.47 -4.41 8.11
CA CYS A 83 -1.40 -5.52 7.16
C CYS A 83 -1.40 -5.07 5.69
N ALA A 84 -2.25 -4.11 5.33
CA ALA A 84 -2.36 -3.62 3.96
C ALA A 84 -1.12 -2.80 3.54
N GLU A 85 -0.61 -1.97 4.45
CA GLU A 85 0.65 -1.22 4.27
C GLU A 85 1.84 -2.17 4.09
N MET A 86 1.95 -3.22 4.91
CA MET A 86 3.01 -4.23 4.80
C MET A 86 2.90 -5.01 3.49
N LYS A 87 1.69 -5.34 3.04
CA LYS A 87 1.47 -5.96 1.73
C LYS A 87 1.98 -5.04 0.62
N SER A 88 1.58 -3.77 0.63
CA SER A 88 2.06 -2.78 -0.35
C SER A 88 3.59 -2.67 -0.32
N PHE A 89 4.16 -2.54 0.88
CA PHE A 89 5.60 -2.45 1.07
C PHE A 89 6.32 -3.64 0.42
N VAL A 90 5.94 -4.87 0.77
CA VAL A 90 6.58 -6.08 0.23
C VAL A 90 6.41 -6.18 -1.29
N LEU A 91 5.24 -5.81 -1.85
CA LEU A 91 5.02 -5.90 -3.30
C LEU A 91 5.92 -4.94 -4.09
N TYR A 92 6.09 -3.72 -3.60
CA TYR A 92 6.79 -2.62 -4.29
C TYR A 92 8.25 -2.42 -3.85
N PHE A 93 8.70 -3.04 -2.75
CA PHE A 93 10.07 -2.95 -2.24
C PHE A 93 11.10 -3.28 -3.34
N GLY A 94 10.78 -4.30 -4.14
CA GLY A 94 11.53 -4.73 -5.32
C GLY A 94 11.81 -3.62 -6.31
N ILE A 95 10.76 -2.88 -6.66
CA ILE A 95 10.76 -1.85 -7.69
C ILE A 95 11.46 -0.59 -7.16
N ILE A 96 11.20 -0.23 -5.90
CA ILE A 96 11.71 1.01 -5.30
C ILE A 96 13.20 0.89 -4.98
N TYR A 97 13.63 -0.23 -4.39
CA TYR A 97 14.98 -0.37 -3.83
C TYR A 97 15.86 -1.37 -4.58
N GLY A 98 15.33 -2.11 -5.55
CA GLY A 98 16.06 -3.20 -6.21
C GLY A 98 17.37 -2.76 -6.86
N LEU A 99 17.44 -1.55 -7.42
CA LEU A 99 18.65 -1.01 -8.04
C LEU A 99 19.76 -0.66 -7.04
N LEU A 100 19.42 -0.47 -5.76
CA LEU A 100 20.39 -0.11 -4.73
C LEU A 100 21.08 -1.34 -4.11
N ILE A 101 20.66 -2.55 -4.49
CA ILE A 101 21.05 -3.77 -3.82
C ILE A 101 22.17 -4.45 -4.59
N GLN A 102 23.21 -4.82 -3.85
CA GLN A 102 24.38 -5.50 -4.39
C GLN A 102 24.02 -6.86 -4.98
N ASN A 103 24.71 -7.23 -6.05
CA ASN A 103 24.64 -8.56 -6.64
C ASN A 103 25.00 -9.62 -5.58
N ASN A 104 24.32 -10.78 -5.63
CA ASN A 104 24.52 -11.91 -4.70
C ASN A 104 24.23 -11.62 -3.22
N ASN A 105 23.42 -10.61 -2.91
CA ASN A 105 22.98 -10.36 -1.54
C ASN A 105 22.00 -11.45 -1.06
N LYS A 106 22.40 -12.25 -0.05
CA LYS A 106 21.57 -13.34 0.51
C LYS A 106 20.27 -12.85 1.19
N HIS A 107 20.25 -11.64 1.77
CA HIS A 107 19.02 -11.06 2.33
C HIS A 107 18.03 -10.69 1.22
N TRP A 108 18.52 -10.26 0.07
CA TRP A 108 17.70 -10.02 -1.11
C TRP A 108 17.16 -11.30 -1.73
N GLU A 109 17.96 -12.36 -1.74
CA GLU A 109 17.50 -13.70 -2.13
C GLU A 109 16.34 -14.17 -1.24
N LEU A 110 16.46 -13.98 0.08
CA LEU A 110 15.38 -14.29 1.03
C LEU A 110 14.10 -13.51 0.72
N TYR A 111 14.21 -12.22 0.41
CA TYR A 111 13.09 -11.40 -0.03
C TYR A 111 12.50 -11.90 -1.36
N THR A 112 13.34 -12.27 -2.32
CA THR A 112 12.92 -12.79 -3.63
C THR A 112 12.13 -14.10 -3.47
N LEU A 113 12.58 -15.02 -2.60
CA LEU A 113 11.85 -16.23 -2.26
C LEU A 113 10.48 -15.93 -1.64
N LEU A 114 10.42 -14.95 -0.72
CA LEU A 114 9.14 -14.48 -0.17
C LEU A 114 8.22 -13.90 -1.27
N ARG A 115 8.76 -13.16 -2.25
CA ARG A 115 7.98 -12.63 -3.36
C ARG A 115 7.42 -13.71 -4.26
N LYS A 116 8.19 -14.76 -4.56
CA LYS A 116 7.73 -15.93 -5.32
C LYS A 116 6.60 -16.66 -4.61
N ILE A 117 6.72 -16.86 -3.29
CA ILE A 117 5.65 -17.43 -2.46
C ILE A 117 4.39 -16.55 -2.52
N LEU A 118 4.54 -15.24 -2.31
CA LEU A 118 3.42 -14.31 -2.36
C LEU A 118 2.75 -14.26 -3.74
N ALA A 119 3.51 -14.42 -4.82
CA ALA A 119 2.96 -14.47 -6.18
C ALA A 119 1.96 -15.64 -6.32
N ILE A 120 2.29 -16.82 -5.77
CA ILE A 120 1.42 -18.00 -5.78
C ILE A 120 0.23 -17.79 -4.81
N VAL A 121 0.50 -17.37 -3.58
CA VAL A 121 -0.51 -17.23 -2.52
C VAL A 121 -1.57 -16.19 -2.86
N LEU A 122 -1.18 -15.12 -3.56
CA LEU A 122 -2.08 -14.04 -3.95
C LEU A 122 -2.77 -14.29 -5.31
N SER A 123 -2.54 -15.43 -5.96
CA SER A 123 -3.28 -15.80 -7.18
C SER A 123 -4.77 -15.94 -6.88
N SER A 124 -5.61 -15.34 -7.73
CA SER A 124 -7.08 -15.42 -7.60
C SER A 124 -7.61 -16.80 -7.93
N GLU A 125 -6.94 -17.53 -8.81
CA GLU A 125 -7.39 -18.79 -9.38
C GLU A 125 -6.19 -19.70 -9.66
N PHE A 126 -6.43 -21.01 -9.73
CA PHE A 126 -5.44 -22.01 -10.09
C PHE A 126 -6.01 -22.94 -11.15
N ASP A 127 -5.20 -23.23 -12.17
CA ASP A 127 -5.55 -24.21 -13.17
C ASP A 127 -5.52 -25.62 -12.56
N PHE A 128 -6.59 -26.38 -12.77
CA PHE A 128 -6.72 -27.74 -12.21
C PHE A 128 -5.56 -28.65 -12.65
N VAL A 129 -5.17 -28.58 -13.92
CA VAL A 129 -4.09 -29.40 -14.49
C VAL A 129 -2.72 -29.04 -13.91
N GLY A 130 -2.48 -27.77 -13.58
CA GLY A 130 -1.21 -27.26 -13.06
C GLY A 130 -1.14 -27.19 -11.53
N LEU A 131 -2.20 -27.59 -10.82
CA LEU A 131 -2.32 -27.39 -9.38
C LEU A 131 -1.24 -28.14 -8.60
N ASP A 132 -1.01 -29.42 -8.91
CA ASP A 132 -0.02 -30.23 -8.19
C ASP A 132 1.42 -29.75 -8.40
N GLN A 133 1.73 -29.28 -9.61
CA GLN A 133 3.02 -28.68 -9.92
C GLN A 133 3.21 -27.37 -9.15
N THR A 134 2.16 -26.55 -9.08
CA THR A 134 2.14 -25.29 -8.32
C THR A 134 2.32 -25.54 -6.83
N CYS A 135 1.61 -26.52 -6.27
CA CYS A 135 1.75 -26.93 -4.87
C CYS A 135 3.15 -27.46 -4.55
N SER A 136 3.72 -28.29 -5.43
CA SER A 136 5.10 -28.80 -5.28
C SER A 136 6.13 -27.67 -5.36
N LEU A 137 5.95 -26.74 -6.30
CA LEU A 137 6.77 -25.53 -6.40
C LEU A 137 6.69 -24.69 -5.13
N LEU A 138 5.48 -24.44 -4.62
CA LEU A 138 5.27 -23.69 -3.38
C LEU A 138 5.97 -24.37 -2.20
N GLN A 139 5.85 -25.70 -2.07
CA GLN A 139 6.53 -26.46 -1.02
C GLN A 139 8.05 -26.28 -1.07
N ASN A 140 8.64 -26.36 -2.27
CA ASN A 140 10.08 -26.15 -2.47
C ASN A 140 10.52 -24.71 -2.14
N LEU A 141 9.75 -23.71 -2.58
CA LEU A 141 10.02 -22.31 -2.27
C LEU A 141 9.95 -22.03 -0.76
N VAL A 142 8.94 -22.59 -0.10
CA VAL A 142 8.78 -22.50 1.35
C VAL A 142 9.98 -23.13 2.05
N TYR A 143 10.36 -24.35 1.69
CA TYR A 143 11.53 -25.03 2.27
C TYR A 143 12.82 -24.20 2.09
N ALA A 144 13.11 -23.77 0.86
CA ALA A 144 14.30 -22.99 0.54
C ALA A 144 14.36 -21.68 1.34
N ARG A 145 13.23 -20.97 1.44
CA ARG A 145 13.12 -19.72 2.22
C ARG A 145 13.38 -19.96 3.71
N HIS A 146 12.85 -21.03 4.28
CA HIS A 146 13.04 -21.36 5.69
C HIS A 146 14.49 -21.70 6.01
N LYS A 147 15.13 -22.52 5.17
CA LYS A 147 16.54 -22.86 5.30
C LYS A 147 17.42 -21.61 5.26
N LEU A 148 17.22 -20.77 4.24
CA LEU A 148 17.97 -19.51 4.11
C LEU A 148 17.72 -18.54 5.28
N TYR A 149 16.49 -18.46 5.79
CA TYR A 149 16.17 -17.66 6.97
C TYR A 149 16.96 -18.12 8.21
N GLN A 150 16.99 -19.44 8.47
CA GLN A 150 17.74 -19.99 9.59
C GLN A 150 19.24 -19.77 9.41
N ASP A 151 19.75 -19.92 8.18
CA ASP A 151 21.16 -19.69 7.88
C ASP A 151 21.59 -18.24 8.08
N LEU A 152 20.75 -17.27 7.69
CA LEU A 152 21.05 -15.84 7.79
C LEU A 152 20.93 -15.30 9.20
N PHE A 153 19.84 -15.64 9.91
CA PHE A 153 19.54 -15.03 11.20
C PHE A 153 19.99 -15.88 12.39
N LYS A 154 20.31 -17.16 12.18
CA LYS A 154 20.64 -18.12 13.24
C LYS A 154 19.56 -18.19 14.32
N LEU A 155 18.30 -18.08 13.91
CA LEU A 155 17.11 -18.09 14.77
C LEU A 155 16.21 -19.30 14.48
N ASN A 156 15.46 -19.71 15.49
CA ASN A 156 14.42 -20.72 15.36
C ASN A 156 13.22 -20.21 14.57
N LEU A 157 12.54 -21.14 13.88
CA LEU A 157 11.32 -20.84 13.17
C LEU A 157 10.16 -20.59 14.15
N LYS A 158 9.47 -19.47 13.97
CA LYS A 158 8.25 -19.09 14.70
C LYS A 158 7.00 -19.84 14.19
N PRO A 159 5.90 -19.89 14.94
CA PRO A 159 4.66 -20.56 14.50
C PRO A 159 4.16 -20.13 13.11
N ASN A 160 4.25 -18.84 12.76
CA ASN A 160 3.84 -18.35 11.43
C ASN A 160 4.63 -18.99 10.27
N HIS A 161 5.87 -19.37 10.52
CA HIS A 161 6.69 -20.11 9.55
C HIS A 161 6.16 -21.52 9.31
N HIS A 162 5.75 -22.19 10.38
CA HIS A 162 5.16 -23.53 10.29
C HIS A 162 3.82 -23.51 9.57
N ILE A 163 2.97 -22.51 9.83
CA ILE A 163 1.69 -22.35 9.11
C ILE A 163 1.89 -22.31 7.59
N LEU A 164 2.94 -21.64 7.12
CA LEU A 164 3.26 -21.52 5.70
C LEU A 164 3.60 -22.86 5.03
N VAL A 165 4.06 -23.86 5.80
CA VAL A 165 4.34 -25.22 5.29
C VAL A 165 3.06 -25.93 4.86
N HIS A 166 1.92 -25.59 5.46
CA HIS A 166 0.62 -26.21 5.15
C HIS A 166 -0.09 -25.57 3.95
N TYR A 167 0.39 -24.43 3.46
CA TYR A 167 -0.26 -23.70 2.37
C TYR A 167 -0.46 -24.52 1.10
N PRO A 168 0.50 -25.35 0.62
CA PRO A 168 0.28 -26.24 -0.52
C PRO A 168 -0.91 -27.18 -0.33
N SER A 169 -1.01 -27.84 0.83
CA SER A 169 -2.10 -28.77 1.13
C SER A 169 -3.45 -28.06 1.24
N ILE A 170 -3.46 -26.86 1.83
CA ILE A 170 -4.67 -26.03 1.93
C ILE A 170 -5.12 -25.61 0.54
N ILE A 171 -4.22 -25.09 -0.30
CA ILE A 171 -4.52 -24.69 -1.68
C ILE A 171 -5.06 -25.86 -2.49
N ARG A 172 -4.50 -27.07 -2.33
CA ARG A 172 -5.02 -28.27 -2.99
C ARG A 172 -6.46 -28.59 -2.61
N THR A 173 -6.87 -28.27 -1.38
CA THR A 173 -8.19 -28.60 -0.85
C THR A 173 -9.24 -27.52 -1.16
N VAL A 174 -8.88 -26.24 -1.02
CA VAL A 174 -9.82 -25.11 -1.08
C VAL A 174 -9.61 -24.18 -2.28
N GLY A 175 -8.53 -24.36 -3.03
CA GLY A 175 -8.15 -23.46 -4.12
C GLY A 175 -7.51 -22.17 -3.61
N SER A 176 -8.00 -21.01 -4.08
CA SER A 176 -7.39 -19.71 -3.79
C SER A 176 -7.51 -19.30 -2.33
N LEU A 177 -6.37 -18.98 -1.71
CA LEU A 177 -6.31 -18.48 -0.33
C LEU A 177 -6.89 -17.08 -0.18
N ASN A 178 -7.04 -16.31 -1.27
CA ASN A 178 -7.67 -15.00 -1.22
C ASN A 178 -9.12 -15.08 -0.75
N GLN A 179 -9.82 -16.16 -1.08
CA GLN A 179 -11.22 -16.38 -0.70
C GLN A 179 -11.37 -16.66 0.81
N LEU A 180 -10.29 -17.07 1.47
CA LEU A 180 -10.25 -17.28 2.93
C LEU A 180 -9.84 -16.04 3.71
N SER A 181 -9.61 -14.90 3.05
CA SER A 181 -9.12 -13.69 3.71
C SER A 181 -10.13 -13.12 4.70
N THR A 182 -9.69 -12.86 5.92
CA THR A 182 -10.51 -12.25 6.98
C THR A 182 -10.44 -10.72 7.02
N LEU A 183 -9.73 -10.09 6.08
CA LEU A 183 -9.53 -8.63 6.06
C LEU A 183 -10.85 -7.85 5.97
N SER A 184 -11.84 -8.38 5.26
CA SER A 184 -13.17 -7.78 5.15
C SER A 184 -13.90 -7.78 6.49
N PHE A 185 -13.83 -8.88 7.25
CA PHE A 185 -14.41 -8.95 8.59
C PHE A 185 -13.72 -7.98 9.56
N GLU A 186 -12.40 -7.89 9.51
CA GLU A 186 -11.66 -6.92 10.34
C GLU A 186 -11.99 -5.46 10.00
N SER A 187 -12.27 -5.16 8.72
CA SER A 187 -12.69 -3.82 8.31
C SER A 187 -14.04 -3.44 8.91
N LYS A 188 -14.97 -4.39 9.07
CA LYS A 188 -16.30 -4.16 9.68
C LYS A 188 -16.18 -3.77 11.16
N HIS A 189 -15.17 -4.27 11.87
CA HIS A 189 -14.93 -3.87 13.27
C HIS A 189 -14.60 -2.36 13.44
N ARG A 190 -14.22 -1.66 12.37
CA ARG A 190 -13.87 -0.23 12.42
C ARG A 190 -15.05 0.63 12.88
N ALA A 191 -16.25 0.38 12.36
CA ALA A 191 -17.45 1.11 12.73
C ALA A 191 -17.74 0.96 14.23
N SER A 192 -17.61 -0.25 14.76
CA SER A 192 -17.76 -0.52 16.19
C SER A 192 -16.73 0.21 17.04
N LYS A 193 -15.45 0.19 16.66
CA LYS A 193 -14.41 0.91 17.39
C LYS A 193 -14.66 2.42 17.41
N GLN A 194 -15.10 3.00 16.30
CA GLN A 194 -15.45 4.42 16.24
C GLN A 194 -16.63 4.76 17.15
N ALA A 195 -17.69 3.95 17.12
CA ALA A 195 -18.85 4.12 17.99
C ALA A 195 -18.48 4.04 19.49
N VAL A 196 -17.68 3.03 19.89
CA VAL A 196 -17.20 2.89 21.29
C VAL A 196 -16.45 4.13 21.75
N ASN A 197 -15.58 4.69 20.90
CA ASN A 197 -14.76 5.84 21.28
C ASN A 197 -15.57 7.13 21.49
N VAL A 198 -16.71 7.27 20.80
CA VAL A 198 -17.58 8.45 20.91
C VAL A 198 -18.58 8.32 22.06
N VAL A 199 -19.00 7.10 22.40
CA VAL A 199 -19.92 6.89 23.52
C VAL A 199 -19.25 7.31 24.83
N SER A 200 -19.98 7.98 25.73
CA SER A 200 -19.50 8.36 27.07
C SER A 200 -19.73 7.25 28.11
N SER A 201 -20.85 6.53 28.04
CA SER A 201 -21.14 5.39 28.93
C SER A 201 -20.31 4.15 28.57
N ARG A 202 -19.66 3.54 29.57
CA ARG A 202 -18.95 2.25 29.42
C ARG A 202 -19.76 1.07 29.96
N ILE A 203 -20.98 1.32 30.44
CA ILE A 203 -21.87 0.28 30.96
C ILE A 203 -22.51 -0.42 29.75
N ASN A 204 -22.41 -1.75 29.70
CA ASN A 204 -23.00 -2.59 28.66
C ASN A 204 -22.68 -2.12 27.22
N ILE A 205 -21.37 -2.01 26.92
CA ILE A 205 -20.87 -1.56 25.60
C ILE A 205 -21.45 -2.38 24.45
N THR A 206 -21.57 -3.70 24.59
CA THR A 206 -22.13 -4.57 23.55
C THR A 206 -23.58 -4.21 23.21
N HIS A 207 -24.41 -3.97 24.22
CA HIS A 207 -25.79 -3.50 24.06
C HIS A 207 -25.83 -2.12 23.37
N THR A 208 -24.95 -1.21 23.78
CA THR A 208 -24.86 0.13 23.18
C THR A 208 -24.44 0.07 21.71
N LEU A 209 -23.51 -0.83 21.36
CA LEU A 209 -23.06 -1.01 19.98
C LEU A 209 -24.15 -1.62 19.10
N LEU A 210 -24.92 -2.58 19.62
CA LEU A 210 -26.08 -3.15 18.94
C LEU A 210 -27.11 -2.08 18.58
N LEU A 211 -27.34 -1.10 19.45
CA LEU A 211 -28.27 0.01 19.19
C LEU A 211 -27.73 1.06 18.21
N LYS A 212 -26.41 1.20 18.08
CA LYS A 212 -25.78 2.30 17.31
C LYS A 212 -25.24 1.91 15.94
N ILE A 213 -25.12 0.62 15.64
CA ILE A 213 -24.41 0.12 14.43
C ILE A 213 -25.33 -0.69 13.51
N ASN A 214 -26.52 -1.06 13.97
CA ASN A 214 -27.61 -1.51 13.09
C ASN A 214 -28.17 -0.33 12.30
#